data_AF-T2IFY1-F1
#
_entry.id   AF-T2IFY1-F1
#
_cell.length_a   1.000
_cell.length_b   1.000
_cell.length_c   1.000
_cell.angle_alpha   90.00
_cell.angle_beta   90.00
_cell.angle_gamma   90.00
#
_symmetry.space_group_name_H-M   'P 1'
#
loop_
_entity.id
_entity.type
_entity.pdbx_description
1 polymer ?
#
loop_
_entity_poly.entity_id
_entity_poly.type
_entity_poly.pdbx_seq_one_letter_code
_entity_poly.pdbx_strand_id
1 'polypeptide(L)'
;MDGDDDIFALGGNDLVRGGDGNDYISGGDGNDLLYGDGGDDTISGGNGNDTFYGSEGDDIFEGEAGKDTVNYSSLGQSITLLPTGIIQKGGGFGTDTLVEVERIIADASASNNTIDTSTAGAPVSVNVNLQNQALTVNNIPFVGTLTRTVINFDDFIGTNQSDTITGDSQDNQLIANGGNDTFFGTGGNDLVDGGSGNDTVNYGSLGQSITLLPTGTVEKGSLGTDQLVLVETIIADAFC
;
A
#
# COMPACT_ATOMS: atom_id res chain seq x y z
N MET A 1 -27.65 -4.95 11.30
CA MET A 1 -28.58 -5.04 12.43
C MET A 1 -28.05 -4.07 13.48
N ASP A 2 -28.68 -3.87 14.64
CA ASP A 2 -28.07 -3.02 15.68
C ASP A 2 -27.66 -3.94 16.84
N GLY A 3 -26.37 -3.95 17.18
CA GLY A 3 -25.76 -4.70 18.27
C GLY A 3 -24.77 -5.78 17.81
N ASP A 4 -23.91 -6.21 18.72
CA ASP A 4 -22.88 -7.23 18.50
C ASP A 4 -23.49 -8.59 18.10
N ASP A 5 -23.15 -9.07 16.91
CA ASP A 5 -23.67 -10.29 16.29
C ASP A 5 -22.58 -11.36 16.04
N ASP A 6 -22.94 -12.64 16.19
CA ASP A 6 -22.13 -13.79 15.76
C ASP A 6 -22.73 -14.39 14.47
N ILE A 7 -22.04 -14.26 13.33
CA ILE A 7 -22.53 -14.66 12.01
C ILE A 7 -21.64 -15.75 11.37
N PHE A 8 -22.25 -16.84 10.94
CA PHE A 8 -21.58 -17.96 10.26
C PHE A 8 -22.30 -18.31 8.95
N ALA A 9 -21.66 -18.04 7.81
CA ALA A 9 -22.23 -18.31 6.48
C ALA A 9 -22.00 -19.77 6.00
N LEU A 10 -21.00 -20.44 6.56
CA LEU A 10 -20.66 -21.85 6.37
C LEU A 10 -20.09 -22.19 5.01
N GLY A 11 -20.89 -22.23 3.96
CA GLY A 11 -20.36 -22.63 2.66
C GLY A 11 -21.28 -22.30 1.49
N GLY A 12 -20.65 -22.08 0.34
CA GLY A 12 -21.25 -21.32 -0.75
C GLY A 12 -20.56 -19.96 -0.87
N ASN A 13 -20.85 -19.23 -1.94
CA ASN A 13 -20.40 -17.84 -2.04
C ASN A 13 -21.47 -16.97 -1.40
N ASP A 14 -21.12 -16.30 -0.31
CA ASP A 14 -22.06 -15.59 0.54
C ASP A 14 -21.87 -14.07 0.49
N LEU A 15 -22.95 -13.37 0.82
CA LEU A 15 -22.94 -11.93 1.10
C LEU A 15 -23.36 -11.76 2.56
N VAL A 16 -22.41 -11.37 3.39
CA VAL A 16 -22.60 -11.24 4.84
C VAL A 16 -22.46 -9.78 5.25
N ARG A 17 -23.37 -9.32 6.12
CA ARG A 17 -23.36 -7.98 6.71
C ARG A 17 -23.62 -8.09 8.20
N GLY A 18 -22.70 -7.58 9.02
CA GLY A 18 -22.85 -7.43 10.47
C GLY A 18 -23.86 -6.34 10.80
N GLY A 19 -23.48 -5.09 10.59
CA GLY A 19 -24.31 -3.93 10.83
C GLY A 19 -23.62 -2.96 11.78
N ASP A 20 -24.38 -2.31 12.64
CA ASP A 20 -23.78 -1.53 13.72
C ASP A 20 -23.53 -2.48 14.91
N GLY A 21 -22.36 -2.46 15.52
CA GLY A 21 -22.00 -3.36 16.62
C GLY A 21 -20.58 -3.90 16.44
N ASN A 22 -20.06 -4.57 17.46
CA ASN A 22 -18.78 -5.28 17.34
C ASN A 22 -19.08 -6.73 16.94
N ASP A 23 -18.98 -7.05 15.67
CA ASP A 23 -19.46 -8.30 15.10
C ASP A 23 -18.35 -9.34 14.94
N TYR A 24 -18.72 -10.61 15.10
CA TYR A 24 -17.90 -11.75 14.70
C TYR A 24 -18.50 -12.40 13.45
N ILE A 25 -17.75 -12.40 12.36
CA ILE A 25 -18.22 -12.90 11.06
C ILE A 25 -17.27 -13.99 10.54
N SER A 26 -17.84 -15.12 10.11
CA SER A 26 -17.12 -16.20 9.42
C SER A 26 -17.81 -16.52 8.09
N GLY A 27 -17.09 -16.32 6.98
CA GLY A 27 -17.53 -16.64 5.62
C GLY A 27 -17.64 -18.15 5.40
N GLY A 28 -16.53 -18.86 5.61
CA GLY A 28 -16.47 -20.32 5.52
C GLY A 28 -15.93 -20.77 4.16
N ASP A 29 -16.58 -21.74 3.52
CA ASP A 29 -16.14 -22.26 2.21
C ASP A 29 -16.78 -21.46 1.05
N GLY A 30 -16.04 -20.65 0.31
CA GLY A 30 -16.60 -19.91 -0.81
C GLY A 30 -15.75 -18.72 -1.22
N ASN A 31 -16.20 -17.97 -2.23
CA ASN A 31 -15.68 -16.62 -2.44
C ASN A 31 -16.73 -15.65 -1.89
N ASP A 32 -16.48 -15.12 -0.70
CA ASP A 32 -17.45 -14.38 0.08
C ASP A 32 -17.25 -12.86 -0.03
N LEU A 33 -18.35 -12.14 0.19
CA LEU A 33 -18.38 -10.69 0.33
C LEU A 33 -18.79 -10.35 1.76
N LEU A 34 -17.85 -9.86 2.55
CA LEU A 34 -18.01 -9.69 3.99
C LEU A 34 -17.95 -8.20 4.36
N TYR A 35 -18.96 -7.74 5.08
CA TYR A 35 -19.08 -6.37 5.57
C TYR A 35 -19.28 -6.42 7.08
N GLY A 36 -18.36 -5.84 7.84
CA GLY A 36 -18.57 -5.56 9.26
C GLY A 36 -19.59 -4.43 9.45
N ASP A 37 -19.45 -3.39 8.62
CA ASP A 37 -20.21 -2.13 8.67
C ASP A 37 -19.71 -1.22 9.81
N GLY A 38 -20.41 -0.98 10.91
CA GLY A 38 -19.96 -0.01 11.92
C GLY A 38 -19.61 -0.66 13.26
N GLY A 39 -18.40 -0.45 13.78
CA GLY A 39 -17.97 -0.98 15.07
C GLY A 39 -16.63 -1.69 14.95
N ASP A 40 -16.15 -2.33 16.01
CA ASP A 40 -14.86 -3.05 15.98
C ASP A 40 -15.12 -4.52 15.65
N ASP A 41 -14.92 -4.90 14.39
CA ASP A 41 -15.34 -6.22 13.88
C ASP A 41 -14.18 -7.22 13.82
N THR A 42 -14.51 -8.51 13.95
CA THR A 42 -13.59 -9.62 13.65
C THR A 42 -14.18 -10.48 12.55
N ILE A 43 -13.54 -10.50 11.39
CA ILE A 43 -14.07 -11.11 10.18
C ILE A 43 -13.05 -12.09 9.59
N SER A 44 -13.44 -13.37 9.49
CA SER A 44 -12.68 -14.42 8.81
C SER A 44 -13.33 -14.79 7.47
N GLY A 45 -12.52 -14.82 6.41
CA GLY A 45 -12.91 -15.25 5.06
C GLY A 45 -13.14 -16.76 5.02
N GLY A 46 -12.12 -17.53 5.38
CA GLY A 46 -12.16 -18.98 5.36
C GLY A 46 -11.48 -19.54 4.11
N ASN A 47 -12.11 -20.50 3.43
CA ASN A 47 -11.56 -21.09 2.22
C ASN A 47 -12.12 -20.40 0.98
N GLY A 48 -11.25 -19.81 0.17
CA GLY A 48 -11.57 -19.26 -1.14
C GLY A 48 -10.99 -17.87 -1.31
N ASN A 49 -11.48 -17.09 -2.27
CA ASN A 49 -10.96 -15.75 -2.50
C ASN A 49 -12.01 -14.74 -2.04
N ASP A 50 -11.82 -14.25 -0.83
CA ASP A 50 -12.81 -13.45 -0.13
C ASP A 50 -12.55 -11.96 -0.32
N THR A 51 -13.61 -11.17 -0.16
CA THR A 51 -13.52 -9.71 -0.18
C THR A 51 -14.16 -9.13 1.06
N PHE A 52 -13.33 -8.51 1.90
CA PHE A 52 -13.73 -7.70 3.03
C PHE A 52 -13.92 -6.25 2.58
N TYR A 53 -14.96 -5.59 3.07
CA TYR A 53 -15.17 -4.16 2.87
C TYR A 53 -14.84 -3.43 4.16
N GLY A 54 -13.78 -2.63 4.11
CA GLY A 54 -13.33 -1.85 5.27
C GLY A 54 -14.20 -0.63 5.51
N SER A 55 -14.44 -0.34 6.78
CA SER A 55 -15.41 0.67 7.24
C SER A 55 -14.85 1.43 8.47
N GLU A 56 -15.71 2.05 9.28
CA GLU A 56 -15.29 2.69 10.54
C GLU A 56 -15.14 1.64 11.63
N GLY A 57 -14.13 1.75 12.49
CA GLY A 57 -13.86 0.76 13.54
C GLY A 57 -12.39 0.39 13.66
N ASP A 58 -12.03 -0.33 14.71
CA ASP A 58 -10.77 -1.06 14.78
C ASP A 58 -11.00 -2.53 14.39
N ASP A 59 -10.89 -2.87 13.10
CA ASP A 59 -11.30 -4.18 12.58
C ASP A 59 -10.14 -5.20 12.51
N ILE A 60 -10.49 -6.48 12.52
CA ILE A 60 -9.58 -7.60 12.23
C ILE A 60 -10.11 -8.35 11.01
N PHE A 61 -9.34 -8.38 9.92
CA PHE A 61 -9.65 -9.15 8.72
C PHE A 61 -8.65 -10.31 8.58
N GLU A 62 -9.16 -11.54 8.63
CA GLU A 62 -8.40 -12.78 8.47
C GLU A 62 -8.77 -13.45 7.14
N GLY A 63 -7.87 -13.40 6.16
CA GLY A 63 -8.12 -13.98 4.83
C GLY A 63 -8.16 -15.51 4.83
N GLU A 64 -7.31 -16.14 5.65
CA GLU A 64 -7.09 -17.58 5.67
C GLU A 64 -6.64 -18.14 4.29
N ALA A 65 -7.44 -18.99 3.66
CA ALA A 65 -6.99 -19.80 2.54
C ALA A 65 -7.50 -19.27 1.20
N GLY A 66 -6.71 -18.42 0.55
CA GLY A 66 -6.85 -18.18 -0.88
C GLY A 66 -6.15 -16.92 -1.34
N LYS A 67 -6.89 -16.00 -1.96
CA LYS A 67 -6.34 -14.72 -2.43
C LYS A 67 -7.29 -13.60 -2.08
N ASP A 68 -7.09 -13.09 -0.88
CA ASP A 68 -8.10 -12.32 -0.20
C ASP A 68 -7.88 -10.83 -0.41
N THR A 69 -8.98 -10.09 -0.38
CA THR A 69 -9.01 -8.67 -0.72
C THR A 69 -9.65 -7.89 0.40
N VAL A 70 -8.99 -6.85 0.88
CA VAL A 70 -9.63 -5.83 1.72
C VAL A 70 -9.79 -4.57 0.89
N ASN A 71 -11.03 -4.10 0.81
CA ASN A 71 -11.46 -3.04 -0.07
C ASN A 71 -11.94 -1.81 0.70
N TYR A 72 -11.16 -0.73 0.63
CA TYR A 72 -11.46 0.59 1.20
C TYR A 72 -11.93 1.59 0.14
N SER A 73 -12.25 1.16 -1.08
CA SER A 73 -12.58 2.05 -2.21
C SER A 73 -13.79 2.97 -2.00
N SER A 74 -14.59 2.72 -0.96
CA SER A 74 -15.75 3.54 -0.59
C SER A 74 -15.61 4.22 0.77
N LEU A 75 -14.42 4.19 1.39
CA LEU A 75 -14.18 4.79 2.70
C LEU A 75 -14.29 6.31 2.67
N GLY A 76 -14.00 6.95 1.52
CA GLY A 76 -13.95 8.41 1.38
C GLY A 76 -12.75 9.05 2.08
N GLN A 77 -11.86 8.24 2.65
CA GLN A 77 -10.74 8.64 3.48
C GLN A 77 -9.46 8.01 2.96
N SER A 78 -8.33 8.71 3.12
CA SER A 78 -7.02 8.12 2.83
C SER A 78 -6.68 7.05 3.85
N ILE A 79 -5.88 6.06 3.44
CA ILE A 79 -5.38 5.02 4.32
C ILE A 79 -3.85 4.98 4.32
N THR A 80 -3.27 4.57 5.45
CA THR A 80 -1.84 4.29 5.57
C THR A 80 -1.61 2.81 5.87
N LEU A 81 -0.93 2.09 4.98
CA LEU A 81 -0.51 0.71 5.20
C LEU A 81 0.84 0.66 5.93
N LEU A 82 0.86 0.05 7.11
CA LEU A 82 2.06 -0.18 7.93
C LEU A 82 2.66 -1.58 7.71
N PRO A 83 3.95 -1.82 8.09
CA PRO A 83 4.67 -3.06 7.76
C PRO A 83 4.05 -4.34 8.28
N THR A 84 3.32 -4.27 9.40
CA THR A 84 2.74 -5.43 10.08
C THR A 84 1.32 -5.75 9.61
N GLY A 85 0.91 -5.24 8.44
CA GLY A 85 -0.44 -5.42 7.93
C GLY A 85 -1.47 -4.58 8.68
N ILE A 86 -1.06 -3.49 9.34
CA ILE A 86 -2.00 -2.55 9.95
C ILE A 86 -2.39 -1.51 8.91
N ILE A 87 -3.68 -1.21 8.80
CA ILE A 87 -4.21 -0.07 8.04
C ILE A 87 -4.61 1.01 9.02
N GLN A 88 -4.04 2.20 8.92
CA GLN A 88 -4.53 3.37 9.64
C GLN A 88 -5.47 4.16 8.74
N LYS A 89 -6.70 4.38 9.19
CA LYS A 89 -7.74 5.08 8.42
C LYS A 89 -7.76 6.56 8.78
N GLY A 90 -7.74 7.43 7.77
CA GLY A 90 -7.84 8.87 7.95
C GLY A 90 -9.18 9.30 8.57
N GLY A 91 -9.24 10.50 9.15
CA GLY A 91 -10.50 11.05 9.70
C GLY A 91 -10.94 10.47 11.05
N GLY A 92 -10.10 9.67 11.70
CA GLY A 92 -10.42 9.06 12.99
C GLY A 92 -11.31 7.82 12.88
N PHE A 93 -11.26 7.14 11.73
CA PHE A 93 -12.07 5.96 11.42
C PHE A 93 -11.51 4.67 12.05
N GLY A 94 -10.47 4.77 12.88
CA GLY A 94 -9.81 3.63 13.53
C GLY A 94 -8.69 3.02 12.71
N THR A 95 -8.33 1.79 13.06
CA THR A 95 -7.19 1.04 12.55
C THR A 95 -7.54 -0.43 12.35
N ASP A 96 -7.20 -0.99 11.19
CA ASP A 96 -7.50 -2.38 10.90
C ASP A 96 -6.26 -3.24 10.92
N THR A 97 -6.42 -4.50 11.31
CA THR A 97 -5.37 -5.51 11.29
C THR A 97 -5.66 -6.53 10.18
N LEU A 98 -4.72 -6.68 9.25
CA LEU A 98 -4.84 -7.59 8.11
C LEU A 98 -3.94 -8.83 8.31
N VAL A 99 -4.57 -9.98 8.47
CA VAL A 99 -3.91 -11.28 8.59
C VAL A 99 -4.17 -12.08 7.32
N GLU A 100 -3.10 -12.57 6.67
CA GLU A 100 -3.21 -13.43 5.47
C GLU A 100 -4.07 -12.80 4.34
N VAL A 101 -3.84 -11.52 4.04
CA VAL A 101 -4.52 -10.79 2.95
C VAL A 101 -3.52 -10.40 1.84
N GLU A 102 -3.79 -10.80 0.60
CA GLU A 102 -2.88 -10.56 -0.53
C GLU A 102 -3.16 -9.26 -1.27
N ARG A 103 -4.37 -8.70 -1.19
CA ARG A 103 -4.77 -7.51 -1.95
C ARG A 103 -5.41 -6.44 -1.08
N ILE A 104 -4.93 -5.22 -1.24
CA ILE A 104 -5.47 -4.04 -0.55
C ILE A 104 -5.84 -3.01 -1.62
N ILE A 105 -7.07 -2.50 -1.54
CA ILE A 105 -7.60 -1.48 -2.45
C ILE A 105 -7.91 -0.24 -1.65
N ALA A 106 -7.17 0.84 -1.88
CA ALA A 106 -7.45 2.15 -1.31
C ALA A 106 -8.51 2.91 -2.13
N ASP A 107 -9.02 4.01 -1.57
CA ASP A 107 -9.94 4.91 -2.27
C ASP A 107 -9.20 5.79 -3.27
N ALA A 108 -9.46 5.59 -4.56
CA ALA A 108 -8.87 6.36 -5.66
C ALA A 108 -9.26 7.85 -5.67
N SER A 109 -10.30 8.23 -4.92
CA SER A 109 -10.74 9.62 -4.78
C SER A 109 -10.10 10.32 -3.58
N ALA A 110 -9.56 9.56 -2.63
CA ALA A 110 -8.77 10.10 -1.55
C ALA A 110 -7.34 10.38 -2.03
N SER A 111 -6.80 11.53 -1.66
CA SER A 111 -5.38 11.84 -1.88
C SER A 111 -4.53 11.28 -0.74
N ASN A 112 -3.29 10.93 -1.05
CA ASN A 112 -2.26 10.53 -0.09
C ASN A 112 -2.59 9.19 0.60
N ASN A 113 -3.04 8.21 -0.17
CA ASN A 113 -3.01 6.82 0.28
C ASN A 113 -1.55 6.38 0.36
N THR A 114 -1.04 6.13 1.56
CA THR A 114 0.40 5.95 1.79
C THR A 114 0.71 4.52 2.18
N ILE A 115 1.79 3.96 1.66
CA ILE A 115 2.43 2.79 2.24
C ILE A 115 3.60 3.29 3.09
N ASP A 116 3.49 3.19 4.41
CA ASP A 116 4.52 3.65 5.34
C ASP A 116 5.23 2.47 5.98
N THR A 117 6.48 2.27 5.57
CA THR A 117 7.36 1.22 6.08
C THR A 117 8.50 1.72 6.97
N SER A 118 8.45 2.99 7.37
CA SER A 118 9.49 3.64 8.20
C SER A 118 9.74 2.98 9.54
N THR A 119 8.74 2.28 10.08
CA THR A 119 8.80 1.58 11.37
C THR A 119 9.31 0.15 11.25
N ALA A 120 9.57 -0.35 10.04
CA ALA A 120 10.13 -1.68 9.83
C ALA A 120 11.57 -1.74 10.37
N GLY A 121 11.83 -2.72 11.23
CA GLY A 121 13.16 -2.93 11.80
C GLY A 121 14.10 -3.68 10.85
N ALA A 122 15.41 -3.45 10.99
CA ALA A 122 16.41 -4.21 10.25
C ALA A 122 16.27 -5.73 10.50
N PRO A 123 16.44 -6.58 9.47
CA PRO A 123 16.97 -6.27 8.12
C PRO A 123 15.87 -6.09 7.05
N VAL A 124 14.67 -5.67 7.42
CA VAL A 124 13.54 -5.55 6.48
C VAL A 124 13.82 -4.49 5.42
N SER A 125 13.60 -4.83 4.16
CA SER A 125 13.66 -3.89 3.03
C SER A 125 12.47 -4.10 2.08
N VAL A 126 12.19 -3.11 1.24
CA VAL A 126 10.96 -3.06 0.45
C VAL A 126 11.26 -2.84 -1.03
N ASN A 127 10.56 -3.59 -1.87
CA ASN A 127 10.43 -3.29 -3.29
C ASN A 127 8.98 -2.89 -3.55
N VAL A 128 8.74 -1.63 -3.85
CA VAL A 128 7.43 -1.10 -4.21
C VAL A 128 7.42 -0.67 -5.67
N ASN A 129 6.33 -0.97 -6.36
CA ASN A 129 6.07 -0.48 -7.69
C ASN A 129 4.59 -0.12 -7.80
N LEU A 130 4.28 1.16 -7.59
CA LEU A 130 2.91 1.67 -7.58
C LEU A 130 2.29 1.56 -8.99
N GLN A 131 3.07 1.80 -10.05
CA GLN A 131 2.63 1.62 -11.44
C GLN A 131 2.12 0.19 -11.73
N ASN A 132 2.77 -0.82 -11.16
CA ASN A 132 2.40 -2.23 -11.29
C ASN A 132 1.59 -2.75 -10.09
N GLN A 133 1.18 -1.87 -9.17
CA GLN A 133 0.37 -2.19 -7.99
C GLN A 133 0.99 -3.30 -7.13
N ALA A 134 2.32 -3.30 -7.00
CA ALA A 134 3.06 -4.38 -6.36
C ALA A 134 3.87 -3.88 -5.16
N LEU A 135 3.73 -4.58 -4.03
CA LEU A 135 4.52 -4.39 -2.83
C LEU A 135 5.18 -5.71 -2.45
N THR A 136 6.49 -5.69 -2.25
CA THR A 136 7.25 -6.82 -1.70
C THR A 136 8.06 -6.35 -0.50
N VAL A 137 7.77 -6.91 0.68
CA VAL A 137 8.53 -6.67 1.91
C VAL A 137 9.42 -7.88 2.15
N ASN A 138 10.73 -7.67 2.16
CA ASN A 138 11.74 -8.71 2.24
C ASN A 138 12.30 -8.85 3.65
N ASN A 139 12.82 -10.03 3.97
CA ASN A 139 13.58 -10.30 5.19
C ASN A 139 12.83 -10.01 6.50
N ILE A 140 11.51 -10.15 6.51
CA ILE A 140 10.70 -10.09 7.73
C ILE A 140 11.15 -11.21 8.67
N PRO A 141 11.59 -10.91 9.91
CA PRO A 141 12.01 -11.94 10.85
C PRO A 141 10.95 -13.03 11.03
N PHE A 142 11.37 -14.30 10.94
CA PHE A 142 10.52 -15.50 11.06
C PHE A 142 9.46 -15.71 9.97
N VAL A 143 9.15 -14.70 9.14
CA VAL A 143 8.15 -14.77 8.05
C VAL A 143 8.82 -14.91 6.68
N GLY A 144 9.94 -14.23 6.44
CA GLY A 144 10.61 -14.21 5.15
C GLY A 144 10.14 -13.06 4.26
N THR A 145 9.63 -13.36 3.07
CA THR A 145 9.16 -12.36 2.10
C THR A 145 7.63 -12.34 2.08
N LEU A 146 7.06 -11.15 2.19
CA LEU A 146 5.63 -10.90 2.03
C LEU A 146 5.39 -10.12 0.74
N THR A 147 4.47 -10.59 -0.09
CA THR A 147 4.06 -9.91 -1.32
C THR A 147 2.59 -9.53 -1.25
N ARG A 148 2.26 -8.29 -1.62
CA ARG A 148 0.88 -7.80 -1.68
C ARG A 148 0.63 -7.05 -3.00
N THR A 149 -0.60 -7.13 -3.48
CA THR A 149 -1.13 -6.22 -4.50
C THR A 149 -1.70 -4.99 -3.80
N VAL A 150 -1.23 -3.81 -4.17
CA VAL A 150 -1.62 -2.52 -3.56
C VAL A 150 -2.19 -1.63 -4.64
N ILE A 151 -3.48 -1.31 -4.56
CA ILE A 151 -4.22 -0.58 -5.60
C ILE A 151 -4.63 0.79 -5.07
N ASN A 152 -4.44 1.83 -5.88
CA ASN A 152 -4.73 3.24 -5.56
C ASN A 152 -3.91 3.81 -4.38
N PHE A 153 -2.69 3.31 -4.18
CA PHE A 153 -1.74 3.95 -3.28
C PHE A 153 -0.94 5.00 -4.04
N ASP A 154 -0.83 6.19 -3.45
CA ASP A 154 -0.23 7.38 -4.06
C ASP A 154 1.20 7.59 -3.59
N ASP A 155 1.47 7.33 -2.31
CA ASP A 155 2.72 7.69 -1.65
C ASP A 155 3.42 6.47 -1.04
N PHE A 156 4.74 6.59 -0.89
CA PHE A 156 5.56 5.56 -0.25
C PHE A 156 6.60 6.15 0.70
N ILE A 157 6.71 5.55 1.88
CA ILE A 157 7.76 5.82 2.85
C ILE A 157 8.51 4.50 3.12
N GLY A 158 9.80 4.49 2.81
CA GLY A 158 10.72 3.36 2.91
C GLY A 158 11.21 3.08 4.32
N THR A 159 12.03 2.05 4.42
CA THR A 159 12.65 1.54 5.63
C THR A 159 13.97 2.28 5.93
N ASN A 160 14.78 1.79 6.87
CA ASN A 160 16.16 2.28 7.03
C ASN A 160 17.19 1.39 6.29
N GLN A 161 16.70 0.52 5.40
CA GLN A 161 17.47 -0.42 4.59
C GLN A 161 17.33 -0.08 3.11
N SER A 162 18.22 -0.61 2.27
CA SER A 162 18.15 -0.44 0.82
C SER A 162 16.85 -0.95 0.22
N ASP A 163 16.04 -0.02 -0.26
CA ASP A 163 14.75 -0.21 -0.89
C ASP A 163 14.81 0.02 -2.41
N THR A 164 13.83 -0.53 -3.11
CA THR A 164 13.58 -0.25 -4.53
C THR A 164 12.19 0.33 -4.71
N ILE A 165 12.12 1.54 -5.26
CA ILE A 165 10.91 2.35 -5.24
C ILE A 165 10.57 2.76 -6.67
N THR A 166 9.36 2.49 -7.11
CA THR A 166 8.81 3.00 -8.39
C THR A 166 7.46 3.62 -8.10
N GLY A 167 7.29 4.89 -8.46
CA GLY A 167 6.00 5.59 -8.42
C GLY A 167 5.03 5.05 -9.46
N ASP A 168 3.96 5.81 -9.71
CA ASP A 168 3.05 5.61 -10.82
C ASP A 168 3.05 6.85 -11.74
N SER A 169 1.99 7.10 -12.50
CA SER A 169 1.91 8.29 -13.36
C SER A 169 1.31 9.51 -12.68
N GLN A 170 0.93 9.39 -11.41
CA GLN A 170 0.38 10.47 -10.59
C GLN A 170 1.52 11.23 -9.90
N ASP A 171 1.20 12.32 -9.22
CA ASP A 171 2.18 13.08 -8.44
C ASP A 171 2.44 12.32 -7.12
N ASN A 172 3.57 11.61 -7.00
CA ASN A 172 3.89 10.78 -5.83
C ASN A 172 4.83 11.49 -4.84
N GLN A 173 4.68 11.21 -3.54
CA GLN A 173 5.72 11.45 -2.53
C GLN A 173 6.43 10.14 -2.18
N LEU A 174 7.70 10.05 -2.58
CA LEU A 174 8.54 8.86 -2.45
C LEU A 174 9.72 9.17 -1.53
N ILE A 175 9.67 8.67 -0.30
CA ILE A 175 10.69 8.93 0.73
C ILE A 175 11.36 7.61 1.06
N ALA A 176 12.68 7.48 0.90
CA ALA A 176 13.40 6.24 1.20
C ALA A 176 13.91 6.12 2.64
N ASN A 177 13.97 7.23 3.40
CA ASN A 177 14.55 7.32 4.74
C ASN A 177 16.05 7.01 4.82
N GLY A 178 16.48 5.76 4.88
CA GLY A 178 17.91 5.45 4.94
C GLY A 178 18.22 4.13 4.29
N GLY A 179 19.46 3.96 3.84
CA GLY A 179 19.78 2.82 2.98
C GLY A 179 20.66 3.29 1.84
N ASN A 180 20.93 2.43 0.86
CA ASN A 180 21.31 2.92 -0.46
C ASN A 180 20.15 2.56 -1.37
N ASP A 181 19.35 3.53 -1.72
CA ASP A 181 18.02 3.31 -2.28
C ASP A 181 18.01 3.52 -3.79
N THR A 182 17.13 2.80 -4.47
CA THR A 182 16.97 2.91 -5.92
C THR A 182 15.56 3.29 -6.29
N PHE A 183 15.41 4.45 -6.92
CA PHE A 183 14.16 4.93 -7.48
C PHE A 183 14.13 4.73 -9.00
N PHE A 184 12.98 4.38 -9.55
CA PHE A 184 12.72 4.40 -10.98
C PHE A 184 11.74 5.52 -11.30
N GLY A 185 12.19 6.51 -12.05
CA GLY A 185 11.40 7.67 -12.42
C GLY A 185 10.27 7.31 -13.38
N THR A 186 9.08 7.81 -13.09
CA THR A 186 7.83 7.59 -13.83
C THR A 186 7.28 8.91 -14.36
N GLY A 187 6.01 8.99 -14.73
CA GLY A 187 5.35 10.28 -15.01
C GLY A 187 4.81 10.91 -13.73
N GLY A 188 4.28 12.13 -13.81
CA GLY A 188 3.84 12.88 -12.62
C GLY A 188 4.86 13.92 -12.19
N ASN A 189 4.44 14.77 -11.25
CA ASN A 189 5.32 15.69 -10.55
C ASN A 189 5.68 15.12 -9.18
N ASP A 190 6.79 14.41 -9.11
CA ASP A 190 7.11 13.59 -7.95
C ASP A 190 8.03 14.32 -6.97
N LEU A 191 7.83 14.11 -5.67
CA LEU A 191 8.85 14.37 -4.67
C LEU A 191 9.61 13.08 -4.42
N VAL A 192 10.93 13.10 -4.65
CA VAL A 192 11.81 11.95 -4.40
C VAL A 192 12.86 12.35 -3.38
N ASP A 193 12.76 11.78 -2.18
CA ASP A 193 13.70 11.99 -1.08
C ASP A 193 14.49 10.70 -0.82
N GLY A 194 15.78 10.70 -1.16
CA GLY A 194 16.66 9.55 -0.93
C GLY A 194 17.02 9.35 0.55
N GLY A 195 16.93 10.41 1.35
CA GLY A 195 17.28 10.33 2.77
C GLY A 195 18.77 10.11 3.01
N SER A 196 19.13 9.16 3.88
CA SER A 196 20.53 8.93 4.25
C SER A 196 21.14 7.75 3.50
N GLY A 197 22.19 8.02 2.72
CA GLY A 197 23.07 6.99 2.15
C GLY A 197 23.60 7.39 0.79
N ASN A 198 23.65 6.44 -0.16
CA ASN A 198 23.97 6.75 -1.55
C ASN A 198 22.80 6.31 -2.43
N ASP A 199 22.01 7.29 -2.82
CA ASP A 199 20.71 7.04 -3.41
C ASP A 199 20.75 7.31 -4.91
N THR A 200 20.01 6.49 -5.66
CA THR A 200 20.02 6.50 -7.11
C THR A 200 18.61 6.69 -7.65
N VAL A 201 18.42 7.68 -8.53
CA VAL A 201 17.20 7.81 -9.32
C VAL A 201 17.48 7.49 -10.78
N ASN A 202 16.75 6.53 -11.33
CA ASN A 202 16.91 6.05 -12.70
C ASN A 202 15.73 6.48 -13.59
N TYR A 203 16.03 7.37 -14.54
CA TYR A 203 15.11 7.87 -15.57
C TYR A 203 15.32 7.19 -16.94
N GLY A 204 16.20 6.20 -17.03
CA GLY A 204 16.56 5.54 -18.30
C GLY A 204 15.38 4.86 -19.02
N SER A 205 14.29 4.57 -18.32
CA SER A 205 13.09 3.95 -18.89
C SER A 205 12.05 4.93 -19.43
N LEU A 206 12.24 6.25 -19.26
CA LEU A 206 11.25 7.25 -19.70
C LEU A 206 11.13 7.35 -21.24
N GLY A 207 12.15 6.91 -21.98
CA GLY A 207 12.16 6.99 -23.44
C GLY A 207 12.27 8.41 -24.01
N GLN A 208 12.65 9.39 -23.18
CA GLN A 208 12.86 10.78 -23.58
C GLN A 208 14.00 11.42 -22.78
N SER A 209 14.54 12.53 -23.29
CA SER A 209 15.52 13.33 -22.56
C SER A 209 14.91 13.97 -21.32
N ILE A 210 15.72 14.07 -20.26
CA ILE A 210 15.41 14.86 -19.07
C ILE A 210 16.32 16.09 -19.00
N THR A 211 15.88 17.14 -18.30
CA THR A 211 16.72 18.29 -17.94
C THR A 211 16.87 18.35 -16.43
N LEU A 212 18.12 18.29 -15.93
CA LEU A 212 18.40 18.50 -14.51
C LEU A 212 18.72 19.97 -14.26
N LEU A 213 17.96 20.60 -13.35
CA LEU A 213 18.18 21.96 -12.91
C LEU A 213 19.04 21.99 -11.63
N PRO A 214 19.79 23.09 -11.37
CA PRO A 214 20.60 23.23 -10.15
C PRO A 214 19.81 23.20 -8.83
N THR A 215 18.48 23.31 -8.90
CA THR A 215 17.55 23.25 -7.76
C THR A 215 17.25 21.81 -7.31
N GLY A 216 17.81 20.80 -7.97
CA GLY A 216 17.42 19.40 -7.78
C GLY A 216 16.14 19.04 -8.53
N THR A 217 15.60 19.94 -9.35
CA THR A 217 14.42 19.67 -10.18
C THR A 217 14.82 18.92 -11.45
N VAL A 218 14.12 17.86 -11.78
CA VAL A 218 14.25 17.11 -13.04
C VAL A 218 13.02 17.38 -13.91
N GLU A 219 13.21 18.02 -15.05
CA GLU A 219 12.14 18.21 -16.03
C GLU A 219 12.06 17.00 -16.96
N LYS A 220 10.92 16.30 -16.95
CA LYS A 220 10.61 15.14 -17.79
C LYS A 220 9.70 15.51 -18.97
N GLY A 221 9.84 16.71 -19.52
CA GLY A 221 9.04 17.17 -20.67
C GLY A 221 7.52 17.07 -20.41
N SER A 222 6.78 16.34 -21.25
CA SER A 222 5.34 16.14 -21.07
C SER A 222 4.96 15.19 -19.94
N LEU A 223 5.93 14.49 -19.34
CA LEU A 223 5.70 13.55 -18.24
C LEU A 223 5.73 14.22 -16.86
N GLY A 224 5.95 15.53 -16.76
CA GLY A 224 5.96 16.28 -15.50
C GLY A 224 7.36 16.68 -15.02
N THR A 225 7.46 17.05 -13.75
CA THR A 225 8.70 17.53 -13.11
C THR A 225 8.90 16.92 -11.74
N ASP A 226 10.08 16.37 -11.48
CA ASP A 226 10.39 15.79 -10.17
C ASP A 226 11.27 16.72 -9.35
N GLN A 227 11.04 16.74 -8.05
CA GLN A 227 11.92 17.40 -7.09
C GLN A 227 12.73 16.35 -6.35
N LEU A 228 14.04 16.35 -6.58
CA LEU A 228 14.97 15.46 -5.89
C LEU A 228 15.50 16.12 -4.62
N VAL A 229 15.54 15.34 -3.55
CA VAL A 229 16.08 15.69 -2.25
C VAL A 229 16.99 14.55 -1.81
N LEU A 230 18.22 14.87 -1.37
CA LEU A 230 19.18 13.88 -0.86
C LEU A 230 19.39 12.69 -1.83
N VAL A 231 19.69 12.98 -3.10
CA VAL A 231 20.00 11.97 -4.12
C VAL A 231 21.41 12.21 -4.68
N GLU A 232 22.27 11.20 -4.62
CA GLU A 232 23.67 11.29 -5.07
C GLU A 232 23.84 10.93 -6.55
N THR A 233 23.04 10.00 -7.06
CA THR A 233 23.20 9.45 -8.40
C THR A 233 21.93 9.60 -9.23
N ILE A 234 22.08 10.15 -10.43
CA ILE A 234 21.00 10.22 -11.41
C ILE A 234 21.45 9.46 -12.66
N ILE A 235 20.66 8.49 -13.06
CA ILE A 235 20.84 7.75 -14.32
C ILE A 235 19.82 8.29 -15.30
N ALA A 236 20.31 8.82 -16.43
CA ALA A 236 19.50 9.19 -17.58
C ALA A 236 19.99 8.41 -18.80
N ASP A 237 19.10 8.14 -19.75
CA ASP A 237 19.52 7.46 -20.98
C ASP A 237 20.50 8.32 -21.78
N ALA A 238 21.45 7.65 -22.43
CA ALA A 238 22.41 8.25 -23.34
C ALA A 238 21.81 8.35 -24.76
N PHE A 239 20.68 9.05 -24.91
CA PHE A 239 20.21 9.46 -26.24
C PHE A 239 20.60 10.92 -26.51
N CYS A 240 21.78 11.09 -27.11
CA CYS A 240 22.18 12.20 -27.97
C CYS A 240 22.95 11.65 -29.17
#